data_AF-A0A971MDS5-F1
#
_entry.id   AF-A0A971MDS5-F1
#
_cell.length_a   1.000
_cell.length_b   1.000
_cell.length_c   1.000
_cell.angle_alpha   90.00
_cell.angle_beta   90.00
_cell.angle_gamma   90.00
#
_symmetry.space_group_name_H-M   'P 1'
#
loop_
_entity.id
_entity.type
_entity.pdbx_description
1 polymer ?
#
loop_
_entity_poly.entity_id
_entity_poly.type
_entity_poly.pdbx_seq_one_letter_code
_entity_poly.pdbx_strand_id
1 'polypeptide(L)' 'MLHYDLGDVVTLKKPHPCGENKWEIIRTGVDIKLKCLGCDRQIWLPRIDFERRVRKILVDDKWISIVHYKGKKERE' A
#
# COMPACT_ATOMS: atom_id res chain seq x y z
N MET A 1 13.85 -2.30 -6.03
CA MET A 1 12.43 -2.13 -6.40
C MET A 1 11.62 -2.79 -5.29
N LEU A 2 10.65 -2.09 -4.69
CA LEU A 2 9.81 -2.70 -3.66
C LEU A 2 8.76 -3.57 -4.37
N HIS A 3 8.61 -4.81 -3.92
CA HIS A 3 7.56 -5.71 -4.38
C HIS A 3 6.32 -5.49 -3.53
N TYR A 4 5.18 -5.31 -4.20
CA TYR A 4 3.86 -5.17 -3.59
C TYR A 4 2.98 -6.27 -4.17
N ASP A 5 2.22 -6.93 -3.31
CA ASP A 5 1.33 -8.01 -3.69
C ASP A 5 -0.14 -7.56 -3.59
N LEU A 6 -1.02 -8.32 -4.26
CA LEU A 6 -2.45 -8.14 -4.12
C LEU A 6 -2.88 -8.46 -2.68
N GLY A 7 -3.70 -7.60 -2.09
CA GLY A 7 -4.15 -7.72 -0.71
C GLY A 7 -3.21 -7.11 0.32
N ASP A 8 -2.03 -6.60 -0.07
CA ASP A 8 -1.18 -5.86 0.87
C ASP A 8 -1.88 -4.60 1.37
N VAL A 9 -1.78 -4.35 2.67
CA VAL A 9 -2.34 -3.16 3.30
C VAL A 9 -1.23 -2.17 3.59
N VAL A 10 -1.40 -0.94 3.12
CA VAL A 10 -0.41 0.14 3.22
C VAL A 10 -1.02 1.41 3.80
N THR A 11 -0.15 2.29 4.27
CA THR A 11 -0.50 3.65 4.66
C THR A 11 0.19 4.66 3.76
N LEU A 12 -0.53 5.71 3.39
CA LEU A 12 0.01 6.81 2.60
C LEU A 12 0.48 7.95 3.51
N LYS A 13 1.38 8.80 2.98
CA LYS A 13 1.86 10.02 3.65
C LYS A 13 0.74 11.04 3.84
N LYS A 14 -0.14 11.17 2.85
CA LYS A 14 -1.32 12.04 2.95
C LYS A 14 -2.47 11.22 3.57
N PRO A 15 -3.13 11.73 4.61
CA PRO A 15 -4.30 11.07 5.18
C PRO A 15 -5.44 11.08 4.18
N HIS A 16 -6.28 10.05 4.24
CA HIS A 16 -7.51 10.00 3.47
C HIS A 16 -8.58 10.87 4.16
N PRO A 17 -9.40 11.65 3.41
CA PRO A 17 -10.44 12.52 3.98
C PRO A 17 -11.49 11.80 4.85
N CYS A 18 -11.63 10.47 4.76
CA CYS A 18 -12.58 9.74 5.63
C CYS A 18 -12.06 9.48 7.06
N GLY A 19 -10.80 9.81 7.37
CA GLY A 19 -10.19 9.59 8.68
C GLY A 19 -9.42 8.27 8.84
N GLU A 20 -9.69 7.25 8.02
CA GLU A 20 -8.93 5.99 7.98
C GLU A 20 -7.88 6.02 6.87
N ASN A 21 -6.62 5.72 7.19
CA ASN A 21 -5.50 5.82 6.25
C ASN A 21 -4.90 4.45 5.88
N LYS A 22 -5.70 3.40 6.03
CA LYS A 22 -5.39 2.05 5.57
C LYS A 22 -5.92 1.85 4.15
N TRP A 23 -5.02 1.43 3.28
CA TRP A 23 -5.29 1.20 1.87
C TRP A 23 -4.91 -0.22 1.52
N GLU A 24 -5.84 -0.98 0.96
CA GLU A 24 -5.61 -2.30 0.43
C GLU A 24 -5.26 -2.20 -1.07
N ILE A 25 -4.22 -2.92 -1.50
CA ILE A 25 -3.82 -3.01 -2.89
C ILE A 25 -4.73 -4.02 -3.60
N ILE A 26 -5.59 -3.52 -4.48
CA ILE A 26 -6.54 -4.33 -5.28
C ILE A 26 -5.96 -4.69 -6.65
N ARG A 27 -5.00 -3.90 -7.15
CA ARG A 27 -4.34 -4.15 -8.43
C ARG A 27 -2.89 -3.70 -8.38
N THR A 28 -2.01 -4.54 -8.90
CA THR A 28 -0.61 -4.24 -9.14
C THR A 28 -0.32 -4.19 -10.64
N GLY A 29 0.58 -3.30 -11.07
CA GLY A 29 0.90 -3.07 -12.48
C GLY A 29 1.60 -1.73 -12.70
N VAL A 30 1.34 -1.12 -13.87
CA VAL A 30 1.76 0.25 -14.20
C VAL A 30 1.04 1.26 -13.29
N ASP A 31 -0.26 1.06 -13.10
CA ASP A 31 -1.08 1.77 -12.13
C ASP A 31 -1.45 0.83 -10.98
N ILE A 32 -1.33 1.35 -9.77
CA ILE A 32 -1.74 0.69 -8.54
C ILE A 32 -3.17 1.13 -8.24
N LYS A 33 -4.07 0.15 -8.07
CA LYS A 33 -5.43 0.42 -7.59
C LYS A 33 -5.47 0.18 -6.09
N LEU A 34 -5.86 1.21 -5.34
CA LEU A 34 -6.00 1.15 -3.89
C LEU A 34 -7.48 1.24 -3.49
N LYS A 35 -7.85 0.52 -2.43
CA LYS A 35 -9.15 0.60 -1.79
C LYS A 35 -8.97 1.05 -0.34
N CYS A 36 -9.68 2.10 0.07
CA CYS A 36 -9.69 2.51 1.47
C CYS A 36 -10.47 1.49 2.31
N LEU A 37 -9.88 1.01 3.40
CA LEU A 37 -10.54 0.05 4.30
C LEU A 37 -11.57 0.67 5.25
N GLY A 38 -11.67 2.01 5.30
CA GLY A 38 -12.66 2.71 6.14
C GLY A 38 -13.93 3.14 5.43
N CYS A 39 -13.90 3.34 4.11
CA CYS A 39 -15.08 3.79 3.35
C CYS A 39 -15.21 3.16 1.95
N ASP A 40 -14.44 2.11 1.68
CA ASP A 40 -14.43 1.34 0.43
C ASP A 40 -14.14 2.13 -0.86
N ARG A 41 -13.74 3.41 -0.75
CA ARG A 41 -13.43 4.24 -1.91
C ARG A 41 -12.16 3.77 -2.60
N GLN A 42 -12.23 3.70 -3.92
CA GLN A 42 -11.14 3.21 -4.75
C GLN A 42 -10.48 4.36 -5.51
N ILE A 43 -9.15 4.34 -5.56
CA ILE A 43 -8.35 5.31 -6.33
C ILE A 43 -7.33 4.57 -7.19
N TRP A 44 -6.97 5.19 -8.31
CA TRP A 44 -5.91 4.73 -9.19
C TRP A 44 -4.74 5.70 -9.04
N LEU A 45 -3.54 5.15 -8.85
CA LEU A 45 -2.31 5.92 -8.74
C LEU A 45 -1.24 5.30 -9.64
N PRO A 46 -0.53 6.11 -10.44
CA PRO A 46 0.66 5.63 -11.12
C PRO A 46 1.64 5.03 -10.11
N ARG A 47 2.32 3.94 -10.46
CA ARG A 47 3.24 3.25 -9.54
C ARG A 47 4.29 4.19 -8.93
N ILE A 48 4.86 5.09 -9.74
CA ILE A 48 5.86 6.07 -9.28
C ILE A 48 5.29 7.00 -8.21
N ASP A 49 4.06 7.48 -8.39
CA ASP A 49 3.39 8.32 -7.40
C ASP A 49 3.03 7.54 -6.14
N PHE A 50 2.59 6.29 -6.29
CA PHE A 50 2.31 5.40 -5.19
C PHE A 50 3.57 5.18 -4.32
N GLU A 51 4.70 4.82 -4.93
CA GLU A 51 5.97 4.58 -4.24
C GLU A 51 6.48 5.83 -3.50
N ARG A 52 6.24 7.03 -4.04
CA ARG A 52 6.58 8.29 -3.34
C ARG A 52 5.64 8.61 -2.18
N ARG A 53 4.37 8.19 -2.26
CA ARG A 53 3.33 8.48 -1.27
C ARG A 53 3.24 7.43 -0.18
N VAL A 54 3.61 6.19 -0.43
CA VAL A 54 3.54 5.13 0.58
C VAL A 54 4.53 5.41 1.72
N ARG A 55 4.12 5.08 2.95
CA ARG A 55 4.93 5.31 4.16
C ARG A 55 5.23 4.01 4.89
N LYS A 56 4.22 3.20 5.15
CA LYS A 56 4.34 1.92 5.83
C LYS A 56 3.49 0.86 5.15
N ILE A 57 3.90 -0.39 5.29
CA ILE A 57 3.17 -1.59 4.87
C ILE A 57 2.88 -2.45 6.10
N LEU A 58 1.74 -3.12 6.12
CA LEU A 58 1.33 -4.06 7.16
C LEU A 58 1.85 -5.45 6.78
N VAL A 59 2.69 -6.04 7.63
CA VAL A 59 3.28 -7.37 7.45
C VAL A 59 3.15 -8.12 8.77
N ASP A 60 2.49 -9.28 8.76
CA ASP A 60 2.27 -10.12 9.96
C ASP A 60 1.76 -9.29 11.17
N ASP A 61 0.73 -8.46 10.94
CA ASP A 61 0.13 -7.52 11.90
C ASP A 61 1.07 -6.41 12.44
N LYS A 62 2.24 -6.23 11.84
CA LYS A 62 3.20 -5.19 12.20
C LYS A 62 3.35 -4.16 11.08
N TRP A 63 3.36 -2.88 11.46
CA TRP A 63 3.61 -1.78 10.54
C TRP A 63 5.10 -1.57 10.32
N ILE A 64 5.58 -1.88 9.11
CA ILE A 64 6.97 -1.71 8.71
C ILE A 64 7.08 -0.51 7.77
N SER A 65 8.00 0.41 8.06
CA SER A 65 8.27 1.54 7.14
C SER A 65 8.87 1.01 5.84
N ILE A 66 8.42 1.55 4.70
CA ILE A 66 8.85 1.07 3.37
C ILE A 66 10.37 1.17 3.12
N VAL A 67 11.07 2.05 3.84
CA VAL A 67 12.54 2.17 3.82
C VAL A 67 13.26 0.95 4.43
N HIS A 68 12.60 0.21 5.32
CA HIS A 68 13.14 -0.99 5.98
C HIS A 68 12.52 -2.28 5.44
N TYR A 69 11.51 -2.18 4.57
CA TYR A 69 10.87 -3.34 3.97
C TYR A 69 11.74 -3.90 2.85
N LYS A 70 12.32 -5.09 3.07
CA LYS A 70 13.17 -5.78 2.07
C LYS A 70 12.39 -6.69 1.11
N GLY A 71 11.07 -6.54 1.03
CA GLY A 71 10.18 -7.45 0.28
C GLY A 71 9.97 -8.77 1.03
N LYS A 72 8.78 -9.36 0.92
CA LYS A 72 8.57 -10.75 1.29
C LYS A 72 9.44 -11.59 0.35
N LYS A 73 10.56 -12.11 0.88
CA LYS A 73 11.28 -13.22 0.24
C LYS A 73 10.24 -14.32 0.01
N GLU A 74 10.11 -14.76 -1.24
CA GLU A 74 9.28 -15.89 -1.67
C GLU A 74 9.26 -16.96 -0.57
N ARG A 75 8.08 -17.18 0.02
CA ARG A 75 7.82 -18.44 0.70
C ARG A 75 7.69 -19.46 -0.44
N GLU A 76 8.60 -20.42 -0.44
CA GLU A 76 8.70 -21.60 -1.32
C GLU A 76 7.35 -22.22 -1.72
#